data_AF-A0A919M712-F1
#
_entry.id   AF-A0A919M712-F1
#
_cell.length_a   1.000
_cell.length_b   1.000
_cell.length_c   1.000
_cell.angle_alpha   90.00
_cell.angle_beta   90.00
_cell.angle_gamma   90.00
#
_symmetry.space_group_name_H-M   'P 1'
#
loop_
_entity.id
_entity.type
_entity.pdbx_description
1 polymer ?
#
loop_
_entity_poly.entity_id
_entity_poly.type
_entity_poly.pdbx_seq_one_letter_code
_entity_poly.pdbx_strand_id
1 'polypeptide(L)'
;MAIFIESNEIAFNSQFKNFANKISIHGPTLGLLPAEITAIKADSAANDYMITSNVQIQTFAQNYTKFKNILLRGGEDVLGVLPASPIFGTAPPMPAPNIRGRFRALLQRLTHHPAYTAAIGEDLGVEAPAVVNTTPIKIKPDFFIEMSSGGYPNLRWTKGKMDGVEIWKDTGSGFVKLDRDMKPDYIDKSQLPAAGMSAVWRYKMIYIKNDEHIGSWSDTVTVTVYGEV
;
A
#
# COMPACT_ATOMS: atom_id res chain seq x y z
N MET A 1 -5.57 -15.46 -7.35
CA MET A 1 -5.60 -14.42 -8.40
C MET A 1 -6.97 -13.77 -8.38
N ALA A 2 -7.02 -12.45 -8.25
CA ALA A 2 -8.27 -11.70 -8.30
C ALA A 2 -8.11 -10.60 -9.36
N ILE A 3 -8.84 -10.74 -10.46
CA ILE A 3 -8.92 -9.73 -11.50
C ILE A 3 -9.74 -8.57 -10.95
N PHE A 4 -9.28 -7.35 -11.16
CA PHE A 4 -10.02 -6.15 -10.77
C PHE A 4 -10.24 -5.24 -11.99
N ILE A 5 -11.36 -4.54 -11.98
CA ILE A 5 -11.70 -3.53 -12.98
C ILE A 5 -12.11 -2.29 -12.21
N GLU A 6 -11.49 -1.18 -12.55
CA GLU A 6 -11.74 0.09 -11.88
C GLU A 6 -13.19 0.55 -12.06
N SER A 7 -13.82 0.90 -10.94
CA SER A 7 -15.20 1.42 -10.93
C SER A 7 -15.24 2.89 -11.34
N ASN A 8 -14.28 3.67 -10.84
CA ASN A 8 -14.15 5.09 -11.16
C ASN A 8 -13.76 5.27 -12.63
N GLU A 9 -14.39 6.22 -13.33
CA GLU A 9 -14.21 6.39 -14.78
C GLU A 9 -12.81 6.85 -15.18
N ILE A 10 -12.18 7.72 -14.37
CA ILE A 10 -10.82 8.22 -14.62
C ILE A 10 -9.80 7.11 -14.34
N ALA A 11 -9.98 6.37 -13.24
CA ALA A 11 -9.15 5.22 -12.91
C ALA A 11 -9.28 4.12 -13.98
N PHE A 12 -10.50 3.82 -14.42
CA PHE A 12 -10.78 2.89 -15.51
C PHE A 12 -10.14 3.33 -16.82
N ASN A 13 -10.21 4.61 -17.18
CA ASN A 13 -9.55 5.12 -18.37
C ASN A 13 -8.03 4.86 -18.32
N SER A 14 -7.41 5.12 -17.16
CA SER A 14 -5.98 4.88 -16.95
C SER A 14 -5.63 3.38 -17.04
N GLN A 15 -6.42 2.52 -16.39
CA GLN A 15 -6.29 1.07 -16.45
C GLN A 15 -6.39 0.58 -17.90
N PHE A 16 -7.41 1.02 -18.62
CA PHE A 16 -7.69 0.55 -19.97
C PHE A 16 -6.64 1.01 -20.98
N LYS A 17 -6.08 2.23 -20.82
CA LYS A 17 -4.93 2.69 -21.60
C LYS A 17 -3.68 1.84 -21.35
N ASN A 18 -3.37 1.52 -20.09
CA ASN A 18 -2.26 0.62 -19.78
C ASN A 18 -2.45 -0.74 -20.45
N PHE A 19 -3.65 -1.33 -20.33
CA PHE A 19 -4.00 -2.58 -20.98
C PHE A 19 -3.80 -2.50 -22.50
N ALA A 20 -4.37 -1.49 -23.17
CA ALA A 20 -4.30 -1.34 -24.62
C ALA A 20 -2.87 -1.13 -25.16
N ASN A 21 -2.00 -0.50 -24.37
CA ASN A 21 -0.59 -0.34 -24.72
C ASN A 21 0.17 -1.67 -24.67
N LYS A 22 -0.12 -2.50 -23.66
CA LYS A 22 0.63 -3.75 -23.41
C LYS A 22 0.02 -4.99 -24.07
N ILE A 23 -1.25 -4.94 -24.47
CA ILE A 23 -1.92 -6.08 -25.09
C ILE A 23 -1.33 -6.48 -26.45
N SER A 24 -0.54 -5.61 -27.10
CA SER A 24 0.20 -5.98 -28.31
C SER A 24 1.34 -6.96 -28.04
N ILE A 25 1.87 -6.96 -26.81
CA ILE A 25 2.95 -7.85 -26.39
C ILE A 25 2.36 -9.22 -26.00
N HIS A 26 1.34 -9.21 -25.14
CA HIS A 26 0.77 -10.45 -24.58
C HIS A 26 -0.32 -11.07 -25.45
N GLY A 27 -1.02 -10.27 -26.24
CA GLY A 27 -2.19 -10.68 -27.02
C GLY A 27 -1.95 -11.89 -27.92
N PRO A 28 -0.87 -11.93 -28.73
CA PRO A 28 -0.59 -13.07 -29.61
C PRO A 28 -0.40 -14.38 -28.83
N THR A 29 0.29 -14.34 -27.69
CA THR A 29 0.49 -15.50 -26.80
C THR A 29 -0.82 -15.98 -26.17
N LEU A 30 -1.79 -15.08 -25.99
CA LEU A 30 -3.13 -15.36 -25.47
C LEU A 30 -4.16 -15.64 -26.58
N GLY A 31 -3.70 -15.85 -27.82
CA GLY A 31 -4.55 -16.21 -28.96
C GLY A 31 -5.34 -15.05 -29.58
N LEU A 32 -5.00 -13.80 -29.28
CA LEU A 32 -5.64 -12.64 -29.91
C LEU A 32 -5.13 -12.43 -31.33
N LEU A 33 -6.06 -12.22 -32.25
CA LEU A 33 -5.75 -11.83 -33.62
C LEU A 33 -5.31 -10.35 -33.68
N PRO A 34 -4.48 -9.96 -34.67
CA PRO A 34 -4.09 -8.56 -34.86
C PRO A 34 -5.27 -7.59 -35.01
N ALA A 35 -6.36 -8.05 -35.63
CA ALA A 35 -7.61 -7.28 -35.77
C ALA A 35 -8.28 -7.03 -34.41
N GLU A 36 -8.27 -8.00 -33.50
CA GLU A 36 -8.82 -7.85 -32.15
C GLU A 36 -7.98 -6.88 -31.32
N ILE A 37 -6.65 -6.97 -31.41
CA ILE A 37 -5.74 -6.03 -30.76
C ILE A 37 -5.99 -4.60 -31.24
N THR A 38 -6.21 -4.42 -32.55
CA THR A 38 -6.53 -3.12 -33.15
C THR A 38 -7.87 -2.59 -32.64
N ALA A 39 -8.89 -3.44 -32.55
CA ALA A 39 -10.19 -3.07 -32.00
C ALA A 39 -10.11 -2.65 -30.51
N ILE A 40 -9.32 -3.34 -29.70
CA ILE A 40 -9.08 -2.99 -28.29
C ILE A 40 -8.43 -1.60 -28.17
N LYS A 41 -7.45 -1.30 -29.03
CA LYS A 41 -6.80 0.02 -29.05
C LYS A 41 -7.77 1.12 -29.47
N ALA A 42 -8.65 0.84 -30.44
CA ALA A 42 -9.69 1.77 -30.84
C ALA A 42 -10.69 2.04 -29.69
N ASP A 43 -11.09 0.99 -28.96
CA ASP A 43 -11.93 1.10 -27.77
C ASP A 43 -11.27 1.99 -26.69
N SER A 44 -9.98 1.79 -26.42
CA SER A 44 -9.24 2.59 -25.45
C SER A 44 -9.10 4.06 -25.89
N ALA A 45 -8.83 4.31 -27.17
CA ALA A 45 -8.70 5.67 -27.69
C ALA A 45 -10.03 6.44 -27.64
N ALA A 46 -11.14 5.78 -28.00
CA ALA A 46 -12.47 6.38 -27.90
C ALA A 46 -12.86 6.67 -26.44
N ASN A 47 -12.58 5.75 -25.52
CA ASN A 47 -12.82 5.97 -24.09
C ASN A 47 -12.02 7.18 -23.57
N ASP A 48 -10.73 7.25 -23.88
CA ASP A 48 -9.86 8.34 -23.44
C ASP A 48 -10.32 9.70 -23.97
N TYR A 49 -10.70 9.76 -25.25
CA TYR A 49 -11.24 10.97 -25.86
C TYR A 49 -12.52 11.44 -25.15
N MET A 50 -13.44 10.53 -24.88
CA MET A 50 -14.72 10.86 -24.22
C MET A 50 -14.52 11.34 -22.78
N ILE A 51 -13.69 10.65 -21.99
CA ILE A 51 -13.44 11.02 -20.60
C ILE A 51 -12.69 12.35 -20.53
N THR A 52 -11.64 12.53 -21.33
CA THR A 52 -10.85 13.78 -21.32
C THR A 52 -11.69 14.97 -21.77
N SER A 53 -12.49 14.81 -22.83
CA SER A 53 -13.39 15.87 -23.31
C SER A 53 -14.45 16.22 -22.26
N ASN A 54 -15.02 15.22 -21.58
CA ASN A 54 -16.01 15.45 -20.53
C ASN A 54 -15.41 16.23 -19.34
N VAL A 55 -14.21 15.86 -18.89
CA VAL A 55 -13.50 16.57 -17.81
C VAL A 55 -13.25 18.03 -18.20
N GLN A 56 -12.78 18.29 -19.43
CA GLN A 56 -12.57 19.66 -19.92
C GLN A 56 -13.87 20.48 -19.93
N ILE A 57 -14.99 19.88 -20.35
CA ILE A 57 -16.31 20.53 -20.33
C ILE A 57 -16.73 20.87 -18.90
N GLN A 58 -16.58 19.92 -17.96
CA GLN A 58 -16.96 20.14 -16.57
C GLN A 58 -16.12 21.26 -15.93
N THR A 59 -14.79 21.23 -16.12
CA THR A 59 -13.89 22.27 -15.63
C THR A 59 -14.24 23.63 -16.22
N PHE A 60 -14.51 23.70 -17.52
CA PHE A 60 -14.95 24.94 -18.16
C PHE A 60 -16.26 25.45 -17.57
N ALA A 61 -17.27 24.59 -17.42
CA ALA A 61 -18.57 24.99 -16.88
C ALA A 61 -18.46 25.53 -15.44
N GLN A 62 -17.63 24.90 -14.61
CA GLN A 62 -17.33 25.36 -13.24
C GLN A 62 -16.64 26.73 -13.26
N ASN A 63 -15.59 26.88 -14.07
CA ASN A 63 -14.85 28.13 -14.20
C ASN A 63 -15.73 29.27 -14.73
N TYR A 64 -16.58 28.99 -15.72
CA TYR A 64 -17.50 29.95 -16.30
C TYR A 64 -18.56 30.39 -15.29
N THR A 65 -19.07 29.45 -14.49
CA THR A 65 -20.02 29.75 -13.41
C THR A 65 -19.36 30.62 -12.33
N LYS A 66 -18.13 30.29 -11.93
CA LYS A 66 -17.36 31.10 -10.97
C LYS A 66 -17.12 32.52 -11.49
N PHE A 67 -16.65 32.66 -12.73
CA PHE A 67 -16.42 33.95 -13.38
C PHE A 67 -17.71 34.78 -13.42
N LYS A 68 -18.82 34.19 -13.90
CA LYS A 68 -20.13 34.83 -13.95
C LYS A 68 -20.58 35.31 -12.56
N ASN A 69 -20.43 34.47 -11.53
CA ASN A 69 -20.86 34.81 -10.17
C ASN A 69 -20.06 35.99 -9.61
N ILE A 70 -18.74 36.01 -9.79
CA ILE A 70 -17.90 37.14 -9.36
C ILE A 70 -18.28 38.42 -10.12
N LEU A 71 -18.45 38.33 -11.45
CA LEU A 71 -18.80 39.49 -12.27
C LEU A 71 -20.15 40.11 -11.89
N LEU A 72 -21.17 39.28 -11.62
CA LEU A 72 -22.53 39.75 -11.38
C LEU A 72 -22.86 40.03 -9.91
N ARG A 73 -22.19 39.35 -8.98
CA ARG A 73 -22.51 39.41 -7.54
C ARG A 73 -21.35 39.86 -6.66
N GLY A 74 -20.15 40.07 -7.23
CA GLY A 74 -18.93 40.31 -6.48
C GLY A 74 -18.44 39.06 -5.73
N GLY A 75 -17.43 39.24 -4.88
CA GLY A 75 -16.83 38.19 -4.06
C GLY A 75 -15.44 38.62 -3.55
N GLU A 76 -14.84 37.81 -2.69
CA GLU A 76 -13.47 38.04 -2.20
C GLU A 76 -12.40 37.73 -3.28
N ASP A 77 -12.75 36.86 -4.23
CA ASP A 77 -11.88 36.51 -5.36
C ASP A 77 -11.82 37.64 -6.40
N VAL A 78 -10.61 37.96 -6.86
CA VAL A 78 -10.39 38.91 -7.96
C VAL A 78 -10.99 38.36 -9.26
N LEU A 79 -11.70 39.20 -10.02
CA LEU A 79 -12.21 38.86 -11.33
C LEU A 79 -11.03 38.56 -12.28
N GLY A 80 -10.87 37.30 -12.67
CA GLY A 80 -9.84 36.84 -13.59
C GLY A 80 -10.18 37.13 -15.06
N VAL A 81 -9.54 36.39 -15.96
CA VAL A 81 -9.87 36.41 -17.40
C VAL A 81 -11.14 35.59 -17.70
N LEU A 82 -11.86 35.96 -18.76
CA LEU A 82 -13.00 35.18 -19.24
C LEU A 82 -12.51 33.75 -19.58
N PRO A 83 -13.16 32.69 -19.05
CA PRO A 83 -12.76 31.32 -19.36
C PRO A 83 -12.87 31.04 -20.87
N ALA A 84 -11.80 30.47 -21.44
CA ALA A 84 -11.78 30.08 -22.84
C ALA A 84 -12.54 28.77 -23.05
N SER A 85 -13.28 28.68 -24.16
CA SER A 85 -13.95 27.45 -24.56
C SER A 85 -12.93 26.30 -24.74
N PRO A 86 -13.26 25.07 -24.31
CA PRO A 86 -12.39 23.91 -24.52
C PRO A 86 -12.15 23.64 -26.00
N ILE A 87 -10.91 23.31 -26.34
CA ILE A 87 -10.54 22.81 -27.67
C ILE A 87 -10.31 21.31 -27.54
N PHE A 88 -11.19 20.54 -28.18
CA PHE A 88 -11.03 19.09 -28.25
C PHE A 88 -10.07 18.72 -29.39
N GLY A 89 -9.29 17.67 -29.20
CA GLY A 89 -8.47 17.10 -30.27
C GLY A 89 -9.32 16.44 -31.36
N THR A 90 -8.66 15.83 -32.35
CA THR A 90 -9.36 15.03 -33.37
C THR A 90 -10.05 13.82 -32.73
N ALA A 91 -11.36 13.69 -32.94
CA ALA A 91 -12.12 12.56 -32.45
C ALA A 91 -11.68 11.26 -33.18
N PRO A 92 -11.39 10.17 -32.46
CA PRO A 92 -11.15 8.88 -33.08
C PRO A 92 -12.45 8.30 -33.67
N PRO A 93 -12.38 7.31 -34.59
CA PRO A 93 -13.55 6.55 -35.02
C PRO A 93 -14.24 5.91 -33.82
N MET A 94 -15.57 6.08 -33.72
CA MET A 94 -16.33 5.57 -32.58
C MET A 94 -16.60 4.06 -32.75
N PRO A 95 -16.17 3.22 -31.80
CA PRO A 95 -16.41 1.79 -31.84
C PRO A 95 -17.84 1.46 -31.40
N ALA A 96 -18.18 0.17 -31.40
CA ALA A 96 -19.46 -0.31 -30.91
C ALA A 96 -19.74 0.14 -29.45
N PRO A 97 -21.02 0.31 -29.05
CA PRO A 97 -21.38 0.67 -27.68
C PRO A 97 -21.04 -0.44 -26.68
N ASN A 98 -20.99 -0.13 -25.38
CA ASN A 98 -20.67 -1.06 -24.29
C ASN A 98 -19.19 -1.51 -24.20
N ILE A 99 -18.26 -0.55 -24.29
CA ILE A 99 -16.81 -0.80 -24.15
C ILE A 99 -16.47 -1.55 -22.85
N ARG A 100 -17.02 -1.14 -21.70
CA ARG A 100 -16.78 -1.81 -20.41
C ARG A 100 -17.26 -3.26 -20.38
N GLY A 101 -18.41 -3.55 -20.99
CA GLY A 101 -18.91 -4.93 -21.12
C GLY A 101 -18.01 -5.79 -22.00
N ARG A 102 -17.58 -5.27 -23.16
CA ARG A 102 -16.62 -5.96 -24.03
C ARG A 102 -15.28 -6.20 -23.35
N PHE A 103 -14.78 -5.22 -22.59
CA PHE A 103 -13.54 -5.36 -21.83
C PHE A 103 -13.65 -6.47 -20.79
N ARG A 104 -14.76 -6.55 -20.05
CA ARG A 104 -15.01 -7.66 -19.11
C ARG A 104 -15.02 -9.03 -19.79
N ALA A 105 -15.73 -9.16 -20.91
CA ALA A 105 -15.80 -10.41 -21.67
C ALA A 105 -14.42 -10.81 -22.22
N LEU A 106 -13.64 -9.83 -22.68
CA LEU A 106 -12.25 -10.06 -23.10
C LEU A 106 -11.40 -10.58 -21.94
N LEU A 107 -11.44 -9.93 -20.78
CA LEU A 107 -10.65 -10.38 -19.62
C LEU A 107 -11.01 -11.80 -19.20
N GLN A 108 -12.30 -12.14 -19.12
CA GLN A 108 -12.74 -13.51 -18.86
C GLN A 108 -12.15 -14.51 -19.85
N ARG A 109 -12.19 -14.19 -21.16
CA ARG A 109 -11.59 -15.05 -22.18
C ARG A 109 -10.08 -15.22 -21.98
N LEU A 110 -9.37 -14.12 -21.73
CA LEU A 110 -7.91 -14.14 -21.53
C LEU A 110 -7.52 -14.95 -20.30
N THR A 111 -8.27 -14.84 -19.21
CA THR A 111 -7.91 -15.52 -17.94
C THR A 111 -8.22 -17.01 -17.94
N HIS A 112 -9.06 -17.47 -18.86
CA HIS A 112 -9.28 -18.89 -19.11
C HIS A 112 -8.29 -19.47 -20.15
N HIS A 113 -7.43 -18.64 -20.75
CA HIS A 113 -6.44 -19.12 -21.70
C HIS A 113 -5.30 -19.85 -20.97
N PRO A 114 -4.85 -21.03 -21.44
CA PRO A 114 -3.83 -21.83 -20.74
C PRO A 114 -2.46 -21.15 -20.65
N ALA A 115 -2.17 -20.18 -21.52
CA ALA A 115 -0.93 -19.39 -21.47
C ALA A 115 -1.03 -18.14 -20.55
N TYR A 116 -2.17 -17.91 -19.91
CA TYR A 116 -2.35 -16.79 -18.99
C TYR A 116 -1.63 -17.04 -17.67
N THR A 117 -0.94 -16.02 -17.16
CA THR A 117 -0.23 -16.07 -15.88
C THR A 117 -0.50 -14.81 -15.07
N ALA A 118 -0.33 -14.87 -13.74
CA ALA A 118 -0.46 -13.69 -12.87
C ALA A 118 0.47 -12.56 -13.31
N ALA A 119 1.71 -12.86 -13.70
CA ALA A 119 2.66 -11.87 -14.21
C ALA A 119 2.15 -11.15 -15.47
N ILE A 120 1.45 -11.86 -16.36
CA ILE A 120 0.80 -11.24 -17.53
C ILE A 120 -0.35 -10.33 -17.08
N GLY A 121 -1.18 -10.80 -16.13
CA GLY A 121 -2.28 -10.02 -15.56
C GLY A 121 -1.83 -8.73 -14.86
N GLU A 122 -0.74 -8.81 -14.10
CA GLU A 122 -0.10 -7.68 -13.42
C GLU A 122 0.46 -6.68 -14.43
N ASP A 123 1.18 -7.16 -15.45
CA ASP A 123 1.74 -6.28 -16.46
C ASP A 123 0.63 -5.56 -17.23
N LEU A 124 -0.44 -6.28 -17.61
CA LEU A 124 -1.64 -5.73 -18.23
C LEU A 124 -2.43 -4.79 -17.30
N GLY A 125 -2.15 -4.74 -15.99
CA GLY A 125 -2.80 -3.88 -15.01
C GLY A 125 -4.21 -4.32 -14.64
N VAL A 126 -4.51 -5.60 -14.76
CA VAL A 126 -5.83 -6.20 -14.46
C VAL A 126 -5.78 -7.14 -13.26
N GLU A 127 -4.58 -7.51 -12.82
CA GLU A 127 -4.34 -8.11 -11.52
C GLU A 127 -3.52 -7.15 -10.67
N ALA A 128 -3.84 -7.11 -9.38
CA ALA A 128 -2.98 -6.40 -8.43
C ALA A 128 -1.62 -7.11 -8.42
N PRO A 129 -0.50 -6.37 -8.29
CA PRO A 129 0.79 -6.99 -8.07
C PRO A 129 0.64 -8.04 -6.99
N ALA A 130 1.11 -9.26 -7.23
CA ALA A 130 1.35 -10.19 -6.15
C ALA A 130 2.05 -9.39 -5.07
N VAL A 131 1.49 -9.38 -3.85
CA VAL A 131 2.16 -8.75 -2.73
C VAL A 131 3.44 -9.54 -2.56
N VAL A 132 4.49 -9.10 -3.23
CA VAL A 132 5.82 -9.53 -2.92
C VAL A 132 5.99 -8.96 -1.53
N ASN A 133 5.88 -9.81 -0.52
CA ASN A 133 6.31 -9.51 0.85
C ASN A 133 7.84 -9.36 0.85
N THR A 134 8.41 -8.58 -0.08
CA THR A 134 9.81 -8.18 -0.16
C THR A 134 9.92 -6.77 0.39
N THR A 135 9.70 -6.67 1.69
CA THR A 135 10.63 -5.90 2.49
C THR A 135 10.62 -6.54 3.87
N PRO A 136 11.71 -7.16 4.36
CA PRO A 136 11.87 -7.27 5.79
C PRO A 136 11.87 -5.84 6.29
N ILE A 137 10.77 -5.43 6.91
CA ILE A 137 10.62 -4.15 7.54
C ILE A 137 11.82 -4.04 8.50
N LYS A 138 12.85 -3.25 8.19
CA LYS A 138 13.99 -2.98 9.10
C LYS A 138 13.56 -2.09 10.26
N ILE A 139 12.42 -2.39 10.86
CA ILE A 139 11.98 -1.81 12.11
C ILE A 139 12.44 -2.78 13.19
N LYS A 140 13.26 -2.28 14.10
CA LYS A 140 13.67 -2.97 15.33
C LYS A 140 13.01 -2.26 16.51
N PRO A 141 12.61 -2.97 17.57
CA PRO A 141 12.14 -2.33 18.78
C PRO A 141 13.24 -1.45 19.38
N ASP A 142 12.91 -0.20 19.68
CA ASP A 142 13.74 0.65 20.53
C ASP A 142 13.20 0.59 21.95
N PHE A 143 14.08 0.27 22.89
CA PHE A 143 13.72 0.09 24.29
C PHE A 143 14.90 0.44 25.20
N PHE A 144 14.57 0.90 26.40
CA PHE A 144 15.54 1.16 27.45
C PHE A 144 15.05 0.55 28.76
N ILE A 145 15.98 0.36 29.69
CA ILE A 145 15.71 -0.29 30.98
C ILE A 145 15.81 0.76 32.08
N GLU A 146 14.73 0.89 32.86
CA GLU A 146 14.71 1.65 34.11
C GLU A 146 14.62 0.66 35.28
N MET A 147 15.31 0.93 36.39
CA MET A 147 15.14 0.12 37.59
C MET A 147 13.88 0.54 38.33
N SER A 148 12.99 -0.42 38.59
CA SER A 148 11.82 -0.21 39.42
C SER A 148 12.18 -0.26 40.91
N SER A 149 11.33 0.32 41.76
CA SER A 149 11.42 0.19 43.22
C SER A 149 11.33 -1.30 43.60
N GLY A 150 12.43 -1.88 44.10
CA GLY A 150 12.56 -3.31 44.41
C GLY A 150 13.60 -4.07 43.56
N GLY A 151 14.43 -3.37 42.77
CA GLY A 151 15.57 -3.97 42.06
C GLY A 151 15.23 -4.69 40.75
N TYR A 152 13.97 -4.66 40.33
CA TYR A 152 13.49 -5.30 39.10
C TYR A 152 13.65 -4.39 37.87
N PRO A 153 14.20 -4.90 36.76
CA PRO A 153 14.25 -4.17 35.49
C PRO A 153 12.87 -3.93 34.90
N ASN A 154 12.57 -2.67 34.59
CA ASN A 154 11.41 -2.25 33.80
C ASN A 154 11.86 -1.94 32.37
N LEU A 155 11.41 -2.74 31.41
CA LEU A 155 11.71 -2.62 29.99
C LEU A 155 10.66 -1.74 29.32
N ARG A 156 11.02 -0.50 29.04
CA ARG A 156 10.16 0.48 28.41
C ARG A 156 10.39 0.47 26.91
N TRP A 157 9.36 0.09 26.17
CA TRP A 157 9.41 -0.05 24.71
C TRP A 157 8.25 0.69 24.07
N THR A 158 8.44 1.15 22.83
CA THR A 158 7.41 1.89 22.10
C THR A 158 6.61 0.95 21.19
N LYS A 159 5.28 0.94 21.36
CA LYS A 159 4.37 0.08 20.58
C LYS A 159 4.22 0.48 19.11
N GLY A 160 4.14 1.78 18.83
CA GLY A 160 3.96 2.27 17.47
C GLY A 160 2.71 1.67 16.80
N LYS A 161 2.88 1.12 15.58
CA LYS A 161 1.81 0.44 14.79
C LYS A 161 1.81 -1.09 14.92
N MET A 162 2.56 -1.63 15.89
CA MET A 162 2.70 -3.07 16.10
C MET A 162 1.76 -3.56 17.21
N ASP A 163 1.47 -4.86 17.24
CA ASP A 163 0.55 -5.44 18.23
C ASP A 163 1.23 -5.66 19.58
N GLY A 164 2.52 -6.03 19.57
CA GLY A 164 3.32 -6.33 20.75
C GLY A 164 4.81 -6.53 20.46
N VAL A 165 5.55 -6.99 21.46
CA VAL A 165 6.94 -7.45 21.35
C VAL A 165 7.12 -8.81 22.02
N GLU A 166 8.02 -9.64 21.48
CA GLU A 166 8.53 -10.83 22.17
C GLU A 166 9.84 -10.48 22.87
N ILE A 167 9.92 -10.75 24.16
CA ILE A 167 11.05 -10.39 25.02
C ILE A 167 11.90 -11.64 25.26
N TRP A 168 13.20 -11.48 25.06
CA TRP A 168 14.19 -12.52 25.30
C TRP A 168 15.21 -12.02 26.31
N LYS A 169 15.56 -12.90 27.25
CA LYS A 169 16.47 -12.62 28.36
C LYS A 169 17.62 -13.62 28.35
N ASP A 170 18.81 -13.12 28.66
CA ASP A 170 20.02 -13.92 28.84
C ASP A 170 20.67 -13.56 30.18
N THR A 171 20.88 -14.59 31.02
CA THR A 171 21.50 -14.50 32.34
C THR A 171 22.93 -15.06 32.39
N GLY A 172 23.53 -15.33 31.23
CA GLY A 172 24.89 -15.86 31.06
C GLY A 172 24.97 -17.18 30.27
N SER A 173 23.83 -17.86 30.04
CA SER A 173 23.74 -19.14 29.33
C SER A 173 23.15 -19.03 27.92
N GLY A 174 22.87 -17.81 27.44
CA GLY A 174 22.25 -17.54 26.15
C GLY A 174 20.83 -16.98 26.28
N PHE A 175 20.31 -16.44 25.19
CA PHE A 175 18.98 -15.83 25.17
C PHE A 175 17.88 -16.90 25.18
N VAL A 176 17.00 -16.80 26.16
CA VAL A 176 15.77 -17.60 26.28
C VAL A 176 14.58 -16.66 26.19
N LYS A 177 13.48 -17.14 25.58
CA LYS A 177 12.22 -16.40 25.54
C LYS A 177 11.70 -16.20 26.97
N LEU A 178 11.52 -14.93 27.36
CA LEU A 178 10.98 -14.55 28.66
C LEU A 178 9.46 -14.46 28.59
N ASP A 179 8.94 -13.62 27.70
CA ASP A 179 7.51 -13.34 27.62
C ASP A 179 7.11 -12.69 26.29
N ARG A 180 5.80 -12.58 26.05
CA ARG A 180 5.20 -11.77 24.99
C ARG A 180 4.40 -10.64 25.62
N ASP A 181 4.81 -9.42 25.34
CA ASP A 181 4.17 -8.25 25.89
C ASP A 181 3.39 -7.49 24.81
N MET A 182 2.10 -7.25 25.07
CA MET A 182 1.19 -6.54 24.16
C MET A 182 0.92 -5.10 24.60
N LYS A 183 1.40 -4.69 25.78
CA LYS A 183 1.22 -3.35 26.34
C LYS A 183 2.58 -2.79 26.80
N PRO A 184 2.96 -1.57 26.42
CA PRO A 184 4.22 -0.97 26.86
C PRO A 184 4.46 -1.05 28.38
N ASP A 185 5.73 -1.04 28.77
CA ASP A 185 6.24 -1.07 30.15
C ASP A 185 6.18 -2.47 30.82
N TYR A 186 7.08 -3.35 30.38
CA TYR A 186 7.21 -4.71 30.94
C TYR A 186 8.15 -4.74 32.14
N ILE A 187 7.65 -5.18 33.30
CA ILE A 187 8.47 -5.38 34.50
C ILE A 187 8.89 -6.85 34.59
N ASP A 188 10.19 -7.12 34.49
CA ASP A 188 10.73 -8.47 34.65
C ASP A 188 10.80 -8.84 36.14
N LYS A 189 9.89 -9.72 36.59
CA LYS A 189 9.81 -10.24 37.96
C LYS A 189 10.55 -11.56 38.17
N SER A 190 11.49 -11.90 37.29
CA SER A 190 12.38 -13.06 37.49
C SER A 190 13.09 -12.98 38.84
N GLN A 191 13.40 -14.13 39.42
CA GLN A 191 14.11 -14.21 40.70
C GLN A 191 15.45 -13.45 40.64
N LEU A 192 15.63 -12.52 41.59
CA LEU A 192 16.86 -11.75 41.75
C LEU A 192 18.01 -12.63 42.30
N PRO A 193 19.27 -12.25 42.08
CA PRO A 193 20.43 -12.91 42.70
C PRO A 193 20.35 -12.91 44.23
N ALA A 194 21.12 -13.79 44.89
CA ALA A 194 21.22 -13.80 46.34
C ALA A 194 21.69 -12.45 46.90
N ALA A 195 21.27 -12.12 48.13
CA ALA A 195 21.61 -10.88 48.82
C ALA A 195 23.13 -10.60 48.75
N GLY A 196 23.50 -9.39 48.29
CA GLY A 196 24.90 -8.98 48.12
C GLY A 196 25.62 -9.49 46.86
N MET A 197 24.95 -10.28 46.01
CA MET A 197 25.46 -10.68 44.69
C MET A 197 24.84 -9.82 43.59
N SER A 198 25.61 -9.60 42.52
CA SER A 198 25.13 -8.97 41.30
C SER A 198 25.09 -9.98 40.14
N ALA A 199 24.14 -9.81 39.23
CA ALA A 199 24.09 -10.57 37.99
C ALA A 199 23.89 -9.62 36.81
N VAL A 200 24.50 -9.96 35.69
CA VAL A 200 24.34 -9.21 34.43
C VAL A 200 23.26 -9.89 33.62
N TRP A 201 22.20 -9.15 33.32
CA TRP A 201 21.11 -9.59 32.47
C TRP A 201 21.15 -8.83 31.15
N ARG A 202 20.99 -9.57 30.05
CA ARG A 202 20.93 -9.01 28.70
C ARG A 202 19.55 -9.25 28.12
N TYR A 203 19.01 -8.23 27.47
CA TYR A 203 17.67 -8.27 26.88
C TYR A 203 17.72 -7.94 25.40
N LYS A 204 16.85 -8.60 24.64
CA LYS A 204 16.53 -8.26 23.25
C LYS A 204 15.04 -8.49 22.99
N MET A 205 14.50 -7.78 22.02
CA MET A 205 13.08 -7.81 21.68
C MET A 205 12.91 -7.89 20.17
N ILE A 206 11.78 -8.44 19.71
CA ILE A 206 11.34 -8.39 18.31
C ILE A 206 9.85 -8.02 18.25
N TYR A 207 9.45 -7.22 17.26
CA TYR A 207 8.05 -6.82 17.12
C TYR A 207 7.17 -8.01 16.70
N ILE A 208 5.91 -7.98 17.14
CA ILE A 208 4.87 -8.91 16.74
C ILE A 208 3.75 -8.13 16.06
N LYS A 209 3.26 -8.64 14.92
CA LYS A 209 2.03 -8.18 14.28
C LYS A 209 1.29 -9.37 13.70
N ASN A 210 -0.01 -9.50 13.95
CA ASN A 210 -0.82 -10.66 13.55
C ASN A 210 -0.19 -12.01 13.96
N ASP A 211 0.36 -12.09 15.18
CA ASP A 211 1.07 -13.26 15.72
C ASP A 211 2.37 -13.69 15.00
N GLU A 212 2.84 -12.93 14.01
CA GLU A 212 4.11 -13.16 13.33
C GLU A 212 5.20 -12.18 13.81
N HIS A 213 6.44 -12.66 13.86
CA HIS A 213 7.60 -11.81 14.15
C HIS A 213 7.86 -10.90 12.96
N ILE A 214 7.88 -9.59 13.22
CA ILE A 214 8.13 -8.56 12.22
C ILE A 214 9.45 -7.86 12.49
N GLY A 215 10.27 -7.80 11.45
CA GLY A 215 11.48 -6.98 11.40
C GLY A 215 12.71 -7.61 12.03
N SER A 216 13.54 -6.79 12.66
CA SER A 216 14.83 -7.22 13.21
C SER A 216 14.81 -7.18 14.74
N TRP A 217 15.67 -8.01 15.35
CA TRP A 217 15.94 -7.92 16.78
C TRP A 217 16.42 -6.52 17.16
N SER A 218 15.99 -6.06 18.34
CA SER A 218 16.51 -4.84 18.96
C SER A 218 18.00 -4.98 19.31
N ASP A 219 18.63 -3.84 19.60
CA ASP A 219 19.97 -3.85 20.17
C ASP A 219 19.93 -4.54 21.54
N THR A 220 20.98 -5.27 21.87
CA THR A 220 21.05 -5.94 23.18
C THR A 220 21.31 -4.90 24.26
N VAL A 221 20.34 -4.71 25.16
CA VAL A 221 20.48 -3.83 26.33
C VAL A 221 20.90 -4.68 27.52
N THR A 222 21.96 -4.25 28.19
CA THR A 222 22.54 -4.94 29.33
C THR A 222 22.23 -4.17 30.60
N VAL A 223 21.84 -4.88 31.66
CA VAL A 223 21.56 -4.31 32.97
C VAL A 223 22.18 -5.17 34.06
N THR A 224 22.73 -4.53 35.09
CA THR A 224 23.22 -5.22 36.29
C THR A 224 22.14 -5.16 37.35
N VAL A 225 21.62 -6.33 37.74
CA VAL A 225 20.68 -6.46 38.86
C VAL A 225 21.43 -6.86 40.13
N TYR A 226 20.93 -6.40 41.27
CA TYR A 226 21.48 -6.70 42.59
C TYR A 226 20.42 -7.43 43.41
N GLY A 227 20.83 -8.45 44.17
CA GLY A 227 19.98 -8.99 45.21
C GLY A 227 19.85 -7.95 46.33
N GLU A 228 18.61 -7.54 46.66
CA GLU A 228 18.37 -6.73 47.85
C GLU A 228 18.95 -7.44 49.09
N VAL A 229 19.55 -6.65 49.98
CA VAL A 229 20.09 -7.10 51.28
C VAL A 229 18.95 -7.37 52.24
#